data_AF-A0A7K2NDP4-F1
#
_entry.id   AF-A0A7K2NDP4-F1
#
_cell.length_a   1.000
_cell.length_b   1.000
_cell.length_c   1.000
_cell.angle_alpha   90.00
_cell.angle_beta   90.00
_cell.angle_gamma   90.00
#
_symmetry.space_group_name_H-M   'P 1'
#
loop_
_entity.id
_entity.type
_entity.pdbx_description
1 polymer ?
#
loop_
_entity_poly.entity_id
_entity_poly.type
_entity_poly.pdbx_seq_one_letter_code
_entity_poly.pdbx_strand_id
1 'polypeptide(L)'
;MVSVEGMQRQRRVEAHRSEGDLRRRRALADAAAGITTGEADVPTKAAKVERFRCVIYLCGEPPTDTAARRKECTGYAEAFGWEIADVIEEHAGLLPPHARTGLAQAVEQVRSGHAKALLTARRSMISTTPQQYAEVAREVENAGGFLHVMDSGPATGEDPYPRDSPTHTVDEPSRARMTATRTGGIR
;
A
#
# COMPACT_ATOMS: atom_id res chain seq x y z
N MET A 1 51.47 -45.61 67.00
CA MET A 1 50.36 -44.65 66.93
C MET A 1 50.83 -43.50 66.02
N VAL A 2 50.40 -43.46 64.75
CA VAL A 2 49.45 -42.46 64.15
C VAL A 2 50.02 -41.03 64.22
N SER A 3 50.19 -40.17 63.21
CA SER A 3 49.87 -40.04 61.76
C SER A 3 50.82 -38.97 61.19
N VAL A 4 51.50 -39.14 60.04
CA VAL A 4 51.13 -38.84 58.64
C VAL A 4 50.66 -37.40 58.34
N GLU A 5 51.48 -36.76 57.49
CA GLU A 5 51.34 -35.47 56.81
C GLU A 5 50.11 -35.36 55.91
N GLY A 6 49.61 -34.14 55.73
CA GLY A 6 48.53 -33.81 54.80
C GLY A 6 48.80 -32.53 54.03
N MET A 7 49.75 -32.61 53.10
CA MET A 7 50.15 -31.56 52.16
C MET A 7 48.99 -31.22 51.19
N GLN A 8 48.45 -30.01 51.27
CA GLN A 8 47.48 -29.47 50.31
C GLN A 8 48.15 -29.22 48.95
N ARG A 9 47.94 -30.12 48.00
CA ARG A 9 48.25 -29.88 46.58
C ARG A 9 47.05 -29.20 45.90
N GLN A 10 47.23 -27.93 45.54
CA GLN A 10 46.38 -27.22 44.57
C GLN A 10 46.38 -27.98 43.23
N ARG A 11 45.24 -28.59 42.89
CA ARG A 11 44.98 -29.10 41.53
C ARG A 11 44.71 -27.91 40.61
N ARG A 12 45.65 -27.63 39.69
CA ARG A 12 45.36 -26.87 38.47
C ARG A 12 44.31 -27.67 37.67
N VAL A 13 43.13 -27.09 37.51
CA VAL A 13 42.11 -27.61 36.59
C VAL A 13 42.58 -27.27 35.18
N GLU A 14 43.08 -28.26 34.46
CA GLU A 14 43.35 -28.13 33.03
C GLU A 14 42.04 -27.87 32.32
N ALA A 15 41.86 -26.63 31.84
CA ALA A 15 40.72 -26.23 31.03
C ALA A 15 40.77 -27.00 29.70
N HIS A 16 40.15 -28.18 29.67
CA HIS A 16 39.86 -28.90 28.44
C HIS A 16 39.00 -27.99 27.56
N ARG A 17 39.62 -27.43 26.51
CA ARG A 17 38.88 -26.71 25.47
C ARG A 17 37.94 -27.70 24.82
N SER A 18 36.64 -27.46 24.97
CA SER A 18 35.62 -28.32 24.40
C SER A 18 35.68 -28.25 22.87
N GLU A 19 35.24 -29.31 22.21
CA GLU A 19 35.17 -29.37 20.74
C GLU A 19 34.32 -28.23 20.16
N GLY A 20 33.29 -27.80 20.88
CA GLY A 20 32.48 -26.63 20.52
C GLY A 20 33.27 -25.33 20.52
N ASP A 21 34.27 -25.18 21.40
CA ASP A 21 35.14 -24.01 21.47
C ASP A 21 36.13 -23.97 20.30
N LEU A 22 36.59 -25.14 19.85
CA LEU A 22 37.41 -25.27 18.63
C LEU A 22 36.60 -24.95 17.37
N ARG A 23 35.37 -25.47 17.26
CA ARG A 23 34.47 -25.16 16.13
C ARG A 23 34.15 -23.66 16.05
N ARG A 24 33.87 -23.02 17.19
CA ARG A 24 33.57 -21.58 17.25
C ARG A 24 34.76 -20.72 16.82
N ARG A 25 35.97 -21.04 17.29
CA ARG A 25 37.20 -20.32 16.87
C ARG A 25 37.51 -20.51 15.39
N ARG A 26 37.30 -21.71 14.85
CA ARG A 26 37.50 -21.98 13.42
C ARG A 26 36.56 -21.16 12.56
N ALA A 27 35.26 -21.13 12.90
CA ALA A 27 34.28 -20.30 12.20
C ALA A 27 34.64 -18.79 12.24
N LEU A 28 35.16 -18.29 13.37
CA LEU A 28 35.61 -16.90 13.49
C LEU A 28 36.88 -16.62 12.66
N ALA A 29 37.81 -17.57 12.60
CA ALA A 29 39.02 -17.46 11.78
C ALA A 29 38.69 -17.50 10.28
N ASP A 30 37.78 -18.38 9.87
CA ASP A 30 37.34 -18.50 8.47
C ASP A 30 36.60 -17.23 8.00
N ALA A 31 35.75 -16.64 8.87
CA ALA A 31 35.10 -15.36 8.61
C ALA A 31 36.09 -14.19 8.51
N ALA A 32 37.12 -14.15 9.37
CA ALA A 32 38.15 -13.11 9.34
C ALA A 32 39.09 -13.24 8.12
N ALA A 33 39.29 -14.45 7.61
CA ALA A 33 40.07 -14.71 6.41
C ALA A 33 39.29 -14.46 5.10
N GLY A 34 38.02 -14.04 5.17
CA GLY A 34 37.18 -13.83 4.00
C GLY A 34 36.79 -15.12 3.28
N ILE A 35 36.98 -16.28 3.91
CA ILE A 35 36.65 -17.58 3.33
C ILE A 35 35.15 -17.82 3.60
N THR A 36 34.32 -17.28 2.72
CA THR A 36 32.90 -17.67 2.68
C THR A 36 32.83 -19.14 2.24
N THR A 37 32.38 -19.99 3.14
CA THR A 37 32.21 -21.42 2.83
C THR A 37 31.02 -21.56 1.89
N GLY A 38 31.30 -21.85 0.62
CA GLY A 38 30.29 -22.27 -0.35
C GLY A 38 29.62 -21.12 -1.08
N GLU A 39 30.31 -20.60 -2.08
CA GLU A 39 29.68 -20.11 -3.31
C GLU A 39 29.03 -21.31 -4.01
N ALA A 40 27.92 -21.79 -3.44
CA ALA A 40 26.95 -22.53 -4.22
C ALA A 40 26.44 -21.55 -5.26
N ASP A 41 26.64 -21.89 -6.54
CA ASP A 41 26.10 -21.20 -7.71
C ASP A 41 24.73 -20.59 -7.43
N VAL A 42 24.72 -19.32 -6.98
CA VAL A 42 23.51 -18.52 -6.96
C VAL A 42 23.27 -18.19 -8.41
N PRO A 43 22.17 -18.66 -9.04
CA PRO A 43 21.94 -18.40 -10.44
C PRO A 43 21.95 -16.89 -10.67
N THR A 44 22.97 -16.39 -11.38
CA THR A 44 23.14 -14.97 -11.73
C THR A 44 22.18 -14.55 -12.83
N LYS A 45 20.93 -15.00 -12.72
CA LYS A 45 19.82 -14.47 -13.47
C LYS A 45 18.93 -13.86 -12.42
N ALA A 46 19.22 -12.60 -12.07
CA ALA A 46 18.25 -11.77 -11.36
C ALA A 46 16.93 -11.96 -12.10
N ALA A 47 16.00 -12.71 -11.48
CA ALA A 47 14.67 -12.88 -12.02
C ALA A 47 14.15 -11.45 -12.18
N LYS A 48 14.03 -10.98 -13.43
CA LYS A 48 13.45 -9.67 -13.70
C LYS A 48 12.09 -9.72 -13.02
N VAL A 49 11.93 -8.94 -11.96
CA VAL A 49 10.64 -8.79 -11.30
C VAL A 49 9.71 -8.30 -12.38
N GLU A 50 8.77 -9.15 -12.80
CA GLU A 50 7.79 -8.77 -13.79
C GLU A 50 6.98 -7.63 -13.19
N ARG A 51 6.89 -6.52 -13.93
CA ARG A 51 6.13 -5.37 -13.47
C ARG A 51 4.66 -5.74 -13.46
N PHE A 52 3.96 -5.24 -12.44
CA PHE A 52 2.51 -5.37 -12.39
C PHE A 52 1.89 -4.68 -13.62
N ARG A 53 0.99 -5.35 -14.32
CA ARG A 53 0.37 -4.85 -15.55
C ARG A 53 -1.08 -4.43 -15.36
N CYS A 54 -1.47 -3.31 -15.94
CA CYS A 54 -2.86 -2.83 -15.97
C CYS A 54 -3.34 -2.53 -17.39
N VAL A 55 -4.65 -2.60 -17.60
CA VAL A 55 -5.34 -2.01 -18.75
C VAL A 55 -6.05 -0.76 -18.30
N ILE A 56 -5.90 0.33 -19.05
CA ILE A 56 -6.66 1.56 -18.82
C ILE A 56 -7.95 1.47 -19.64
N TYR A 57 -9.10 1.63 -18.98
CA TYR A 57 -10.39 1.71 -19.64
C TYR A 57 -11.05 3.06 -19.34
N LEU A 58 -11.41 3.77 -20.42
CA LEU A 58 -12.05 5.08 -20.36
C LEU A 58 -13.32 5.04 -21.20
N CYS A 59 -14.43 5.42 -20.57
CA CYS A 59 -15.70 5.55 -21.24
C CYS A 59 -16.23 6.97 -21.04
N GLY A 60 -16.70 7.58 -22.10
CA GLY A 60 -17.31 8.90 -22.05
C GLY A 60 -18.47 9.01 -23.02
N GLU A 61 -19.39 9.90 -22.73
CA GLU A 61 -20.35 10.39 -23.72
C GLU A 61 -19.71 11.58 -24.42
N PRO A 62 -19.78 11.72 -25.75
CA PRO A 62 -19.39 12.97 -26.39
C PRO A 62 -20.13 14.14 -25.72
N PRO A 63 -19.45 15.22 -25.29
CA PRO A 63 -18.09 15.65 -25.64
C PRO A 63 -17.03 15.39 -24.53
N THR A 64 -17.17 14.34 -23.72
CA THR A 64 -16.23 14.01 -22.63
C THR A 64 -14.81 13.88 -23.16
N ASP A 65 -13.90 14.71 -22.65
CA ASP A 65 -12.48 14.65 -22.97
C ASP A 65 -11.83 13.41 -22.31
N THR A 66 -11.69 12.34 -23.09
CA THR A 66 -11.00 11.11 -22.68
C THR A 66 -9.48 11.29 -22.66
N ALA A 67 -8.92 12.25 -23.39
CA ALA A 67 -7.48 12.46 -23.48
C ALA A 67 -6.90 12.98 -22.16
N ALA A 68 -7.57 13.94 -21.52
CA ALA A 68 -7.20 14.40 -20.17
C ALA A 68 -7.21 13.23 -19.17
N ARG A 69 -8.24 12.39 -19.22
CA ARG A 69 -8.40 11.23 -18.32
C ARG A 69 -7.37 10.15 -18.57
N ARG A 70 -7.00 9.92 -19.84
CA ARG A 70 -5.90 9.04 -20.21
C ARG A 70 -4.58 9.49 -19.61
N LYS A 71 -4.28 10.79 -19.70
CA LYS A 71 -3.06 11.35 -19.12
C LYS A 71 -3.02 11.16 -17.61
N GLU A 72 -4.13 11.39 -16.92
CA GLU A 72 -4.26 11.13 -15.48
C GLU A 72 -4.05 9.65 -15.15
N CYS A 73 -4.70 8.71 -15.86
CA CYS A 73 -4.53 7.27 -15.67
C CYS A 73 -3.09 6.82 -15.90
N THR A 74 -2.45 7.37 -16.93
CA THR A 74 -1.07 7.04 -17.28
C THR A 74 -0.13 7.47 -16.17
N GLY A 75 -0.24 8.72 -15.70
CA GLY A 75 0.57 9.23 -14.60
C GLY A 75 0.32 8.48 -13.29
N TYR A 76 -0.91 8.06 -13.02
CA TYR A 76 -1.22 7.20 -11.88
C TYR A 76 -0.54 5.84 -11.98
N ALA A 77 -0.69 5.13 -13.10
CA ALA A 77 -0.03 3.84 -13.31
C ALA A 77 1.51 3.95 -13.15
N GLU A 78 2.11 4.98 -13.73
CA GLU A 78 3.54 5.27 -13.60
C GLU A 78 3.97 5.52 -12.16
N ALA A 79 3.19 6.28 -11.38
CA ALA A 79 3.47 6.56 -9.97
C ALA A 79 3.47 5.28 -9.10
N PHE A 80 2.69 4.27 -9.47
CA PHE A 80 2.68 2.95 -8.82
C PHE A 80 3.67 1.95 -9.44
N GLY A 81 4.42 2.35 -10.48
CA GLY A 81 5.36 1.48 -11.19
C GLY A 81 4.66 0.38 -12.00
N TRP A 82 3.39 0.57 -12.36
CA TRP A 82 2.61 -0.35 -13.18
C TRP A 82 2.95 -0.17 -14.65
N GLU A 83 3.02 -1.29 -15.38
CA GLU A 83 3.15 -1.32 -16.83
C GLU A 83 1.75 -1.28 -17.46
N ILE A 84 1.52 -0.36 -18.39
CA ILE A 84 0.24 -0.26 -19.09
C ILE A 84 0.28 -1.24 -20.27
N ALA A 85 -0.55 -2.27 -20.20
CA ALA A 85 -0.66 -3.29 -21.25
C ALA A 85 -1.47 -2.77 -22.45
N ASP A 86 -2.54 -2.02 -22.20
CA ASP A 86 -3.39 -1.44 -23.24
C ASP A 86 -4.17 -0.23 -22.71
N VAL A 87 -4.67 0.61 -23.62
CA VAL A 87 -5.57 1.73 -23.35
C VAL A 87 -6.79 1.64 -24.27
N ILE A 88 -7.95 1.36 -23.67
CA ILE A 88 -9.21 1.20 -24.37
C ILE A 88 -10.09 2.42 -24.09
N GLU A 89 -10.38 3.16 -25.14
CA GLU A 89 -11.25 4.34 -25.11
C GLU A 89 -12.55 4.02 -25.85
N GLU A 90 -13.69 4.30 -25.22
CA GLU A 90 -15.00 4.02 -25.80
C GLU A 90 -15.97 5.19 -25.62
N HIS A 91 -16.75 5.49 -26.66
CA HIS A 91 -17.74 6.56 -26.67
C HIS A 91 -19.17 6.02 -26.50
N ALA A 92 -19.35 5.08 -25.56
CA ALA A 92 -20.60 4.37 -25.33
C ALA A 92 -21.11 4.54 -23.88
N GLY A 93 -20.84 5.70 -23.25
CA GLY A 93 -21.18 5.96 -21.85
C GLY A 93 -22.66 5.78 -21.48
N LEU A 94 -23.57 5.94 -22.46
CA LEU A 94 -25.00 5.73 -22.29
C LEU A 94 -25.43 4.26 -22.30
N LEU A 95 -24.62 3.36 -22.87
CA LEU A 95 -24.94 1.94 -22.91
C LEU A 95 -24.69 1.31 -21.53
N PRO A 96 -25.44 0.28 -21.13
CA PRO A 96 -25.10 -0.46 -19.92
C PRO A 96 -23.76 -1.20 -20.10
N PRO A 97 -23.03 -1.51 -19.01
CA PRO A 97 -21.68 -2.09 -19.08
C PRO A 97 -21.57 -3.35 -19.96
N HIS A 98 -22.55 -4.25 -19.90
CA HIS A 98 -22.54 -5.50 -20.68
C HIS A 98 -22.71 -5.31 -22.19
N ALA A 99 -23.18 -4.13 -22.64
CA ALA A 99 -23.34 -3.82 -24.06
C ALA A 99 -22.13 -3.04 -24.63
N ARG A 100 -21.11 -2.78 -23.80
CA ARG A 100 -19.91 -2.02 -24.14
C ARG A 100 -18.80 -2.95 -24.60
N THR A 101 -18.45 -2.88 -25.87
CA THR A 101 -17.43 -3.72 -26.48
C THR A 101 -16.05 -3.45 -25.90
N GLY A 102 -15.72 -2.19 -25.62
CA GLY A 102 -14.44 -1.81 -25.03
C GLY A 102 -14.28 -2.35 -23.61
N LEU A 103 -15.36 -2.34 -22.81
CA LEU A 103 -15.31 -2.93 -21.47
C LEU A 103 -15.10 -4.44 -21.52
N ALA A 104 -15.80 -5.14 -22.41
CA ALA A 104 -15.62 -6.58 -22.60
C ALA A 104 -14.17 -6.92 -23.02
N GLN A 105 -13.57 -6.12 -23.92
CA GLN A 105 -12.17 -6.26 -24.30
C GLN A 105 -11.23 -6.06 -23.11
N ALA A 106 -11.47 -5.06 -22.27
CA ALA A 106 -10.65 -4.80 -21.08
C ALA A 106 -10.71 -5.97 -20.07
N VAL A 107 -11.89 -6.55 -19.86
CA VAL A 107 -12.06 -7.75 -19.02
C VAL A 107 -11.33 -8.95 -19.62
N GLU A 108 -11.37 -9.12 -20.94
CA GLU A 108 -10.67 -10.22 -21.62
C GLU A 108 -9.14 -10.12 -21.49
N GLN A 109 -8.58 -8.92 -21.49
CA GLN A 109 -7.15 -8.70 -21.22
C GLN A 109 -6.76 -9.14 -19.80
N VAL A 110 -7.67 -8.98 -18.82
CA VAL A 110 -7.47 -9.50 -17.46
C VAL A 110 -7.57 -11.03 -17.46
N ARG A 111 -8.61 -11.58 -18.10
CA ARG A 111 -8.87 -13.02 -18.18
C ARG A 111 -7.75 -13.81 -18.83
N SER A 112 -7.17 -13.28 -19.90
CA SER A 112 -6.02 -13.87 -20.62
C SER A 112 -4.70 -13.72 -19.87
N GLY A 113 -4.68 -12.95 -18.76
CA GLY A 113 -3.49 -12.73 -17.94
C GLY A 113 -2.54 -11.66 -18.50
N HIS A 114 -2.93 -10.94 -19.56
CA HIS A 114 -2.15 -9.81 -20.09
C HIS A 114 -2.09 -8.63 -19.11
N ALA A 115 -3.12 -8.45 -18.30
CA ALA A 115 -3.16 -7.49 -17.19
C ALA A 115 -3.73 -8.13 -15.92
N LYS A 116 -3.44 -7.51 -14.78
CA LYS A 116 -3.96 -7.90 -13.44
C LYS A 116 -4.84 -6.83 -12.81
N ALA A 117 -4.93 -5.65 -13.42
CA ALA A 117 -5.87 -4.61 -13.04
C ALA A 117 -6.56 -3.98 -14.25
N LEU A 118 -7.81 -3.57 -14.05
CA LEU A 118 -8.53 -2.65 -14.92
C LEU A 118 -8.54 -1.29 -14.21
N LEU A 119 -7.83 -0.31 -14.77
CA LEU A 119 -7.71 1.05 -14.24
C LEU A 119 -8.69 1.98 -14.96
N THR A 120 -9.50 2.71 -14.20
CA THR A 120 -10.39 3.73 -14.74
C THR A 120 -10.32 5.03 -13.93
N ALA A 121 -10.63 6.16 -14.56
CA ALA A 121 -10.52 7.45 -13.91
C ALA A 121 -11.66 7.74 -12.93
N ARG A 122 -12.85 7.19 -13.16
CA ARG A 122 -14.02 7.43 -12.30
C ARG A 122 -14.94 6.23 -12.32
N ARG A 123 -15.64 6.00 -11.21
CA ARG A 123 -16.66 4.96 -11.10
C ARG A 123 -17.74 5.08 -12.19
N SER A 124 -18.16 6.31 -12.51
CA SER A 124 -19.20 6.59 -13.51
C SER A 124 -18.82 6.17 -14.93
N MET A 125 -17.52 6.00 -15.23
CA MET A 125 -17.07 5.46 -16.52
C MET A 125 -17.36 3.96 -16.66
N ILE A 126 -17.51 3.25 -15.54
CA ILE A 126 -17.99 1.88 -15.52
C ILE A 126 -19.52 1.91 -15.44
N SER A 127 -20.08 2.41 -14.35
CA SER A 127 -21.53 2.65 -14.22
C SER A 127 -21.81 3.64 -13.10
N THR A 128 -22.86 4.44 -13.26
CA THR A 128 -23.44 5.28 -12.19
C THR A 128 -24.28 4.47 -11.20
N THR A 129 -24.72 3.27 -11.59
CA THR A 129 -25.52 2.38 -10.73
C THR A 129 -24.60 1.50 -9.89
N PRO A 130 -24.73 1.52 -8.54
CA PRO A 130 -23.84 0.76 -7.68
C PRO A 130 -23.82 -0.74 -7.95
N GLN A 131 -24.98 -1.33 -8.28
CA GLN A 131 -25.16 -2.74 -8.56
C GLN A 131 -24.40 -3.15 -9.84
N GLN A 132 -24.59 -2.41 -10.93
CA GLN A 132 -23.89 -2.67 -12.19
C GLN A 132 -22.37 -2.52 -12.04
N TYR A 133 -21.91 -1.53 -11.26
CA TYR A 133 -20.49 -1.41 -10.95
C TYR A 133 -19.97 -2.66 -10.20
N ALA A 134 -20.70 -3.12 -9.18
CA ALA A 134 -20.29 -4.28 -8.40
C ALA A 134 -20.29 -5.58 -9.24
N GLU A 135 -21.23 -5.71 -10.19
CA GLU A 135 -21.24 -6.81 -11.15
C GLU A 135 -19.96 -6.84 -12.00
N VAL A 136 -19.55 -5.68 -12.54
CA VAL A 136 -18.30 -5.56 -13.32
C VAL A 136 -17.08 -5.81 -12.45
N ALA A 137 -17.03 -5.24 -11.24
CA ALA A 137 -15.92 -5.47 -10.31
C ALA A 137 -15.74 -6.97 -10.02
N ARG A 138 -16.85 -7.66 -9.72
CA ARG A 138 -16.86 -9.11 -9.51
C ARG A 138 -16.46 -9.88 -10.77
N GLU A 139 -16.85 -9.42 -11.95
CA GLU A 139 -16.43 -10.04 -13.22
C GLU A 139 -14.90 -9.97 -13.39
N VAL A 140 -14.30 -8.80 -13.12
CA VAL A 140 -12.85 -8.60 -13.17
C VAL A 140 -12.13 -9.44 -12.11
N GLU A 141 -12.68 -9.52 -10.89
CA GLU A 141 -12.16 -10.37 -9.82
C GLU A 141 -12.21 -11.86 -10.19
N ASN A 142 -13.32 -12.32 -10.75
CA ASN A 142 -13.46 -13.69 -11.25
C ASN A 142 -12.50 -13.99 -12.41
N ALA A 143 -12.11 -12.97 -13.19
CA ALA A 143 -11.09 -13.08 -14.23
C ALA A 143 -9.65 -13.10 -13.67
N GLY A 144 -9.47 -12.98 -12.36
CA GLY A 144 -8.17 -13.04 -11.69
C GLY A 144 -7.42 -11.70 -11.62
N GLY A 145 -8.15 -10.58 -11.74
CA GLY A 145 -7.61 -9.23 -11.53
C GLY A 145 -8.43 -8.43 -10.52
N PHE A 146 -8.31 -7.11 -10.56
CA PHE A 146 -9.16 -6.20 -9.79
C PHE A 146 -9.49 -4.92 -10.55
N LEU A 147 -10.61 -4.30 -10.21
CA LEU A 147 -11.02 -3.01 -10.73
C LEU A 147 -10.46 -1.90 -9.84
N HIS A 148 -9.66 -1.01 -10.40
CA HIS A 148 -9.12 0.17 -9.70
C HIS A 148 -9.72 1.45 -10.26
N VAL A 149 -10.34 2.23 -9.39
CA VAL A 149 -10.82 3.57 -9.73
C VAL A 149 -9.81 4.57 -9.16
N MET A 150 -9.27 5.44 -10.01
CA MET A 150 -8.57 6.60 -9.51
C MET A 150 -9.59 7.48 -8.81
N ASP A 151 -9.57 7.52 -7.48
CA ASP A 151 -10.41 8.47 -6.76
C ASP A 151 -9.76 9.85 -6.85
N SER A 152 -9.88 10.49 -8.02
CA SER A 152 -9.72 11.93 -8.09
C SER A 152 -10.95 12.53 -7.43
N GLY A 153 -10.95 12.59 -6.09
CA GLY A 153 -11.77 13.57 -5.38
C GLY A 153 -11.56 14.93 -6.04
N PRO A 154 -12.55 15.85 -6.00
CA PRO A 154 -12.33 17.20 -6.52
C PRO A 154 -11.01 17.72 -5.95
N ALA A 155 -10.14 18.24 -6.83
CA ALA A 155 -8.88 18.88 -6.44
C ALA A 155 -9.11 20.22 -5.72
N THR A 156 -10.12 20.28 -4.84
CA THR A 156 -10.24 21.25 -3.78
C THR A 156 -9.44 20.68 -2.62
N GLY A 157 -8.39 21.39 -2.21
CA GLY A 157 -7.54 21.05 -1.07
C GLY A 157 -8.28 21.13 0.28
N GLU A 158 -9.38 20.40 0.40
CA GLU A 158 -10.02 20.08 1.66
C GLU A 158 -9.53 18.71 2.08
N ASP A 159 -8.78 18.71 3.16
CA ASP A 159 -8.33 17.53 3.89
C ASP A 159 -9.54 16.61 4.15
N PRO A 160 -9.59 15.39 3.59
CA PRO A 160 -10.73 14.48 3.77
C PRO A 160 -10.80 13.91 5.20
N TYR A 161 -9.84 14.25 6.06
CA TYR A 161 -9.86 13.95 7.48
C TYR A 161 -9.72 15.24 8.30
N PRO A 162 -10.81 15.96 8.60
CA PRO A 162 -10.75 16.95 9.67
C PRO A 162 -10.33 16.20 10.94
N ARG A 163 -9.11 16.49 11.43
CA ARG A 163 -8.71 16.08 12.78
C ARG A 163 -9.63 16.83 13.73
N ASP A 164 -10.70 16.17 14.17
CA ASP A 164 -11.47 16.59 15.34
C ASP A 164 -10.52 16.71 16.52
N SER A 165 -10.02 17.92 16.72
CA SER A 165 -9.34 18.37 17.92
C SER A 165 -10.37 19.16 18.71
N PRO A 166 -11.05 18.59 19.71
CA PRO A 166 -11.69 19.42 20.70
C PRO A 166 -10.59 19.95 21.62
N THR A 167 -10.10 21.16 21.32
CA THR A 167 -9.57 22.05 22.35
C THR A 167 -10.70 22.33 23.33
N HIS A 168 -10.76 21.54 24.41
CA HIS A 168 -11.53 21.89 25.58
C HIS A 168 -10.82 23.07 26.26
N THR A 169 -11.08 24.28 25.76
CA THR A 169 -10.88 25.51 26.52
C THR A 169 -11.84 25.45 27.69
N VAL A 170 -11.28 25.23 28.88
CA VAL A 170 -11.98 25.40 30.15
C VAL A 170 -12.34 26.89 30.26
N ASP A 171 -13.62 27.19 30.14
CA ASP A 171 -14.15 28.53 30.36
C ASP A 171 -14.21 28.78 31.88
N GLU A 172 -13.34 29.67 32.35
CA GLU A 172 -13.23 30.09 33.74
C GLU A 172 -14.26 31.20 34.00
N PRO A 173 -15.17 31.06 34.99
CA PRO A 173 -16.20 32.07 35.24
C PRO A 173 -15.61 33.26 35.99
N SER A 174 -15.30 34.32 35.24
CA SER A 174 -14.82 35.58 35.81
C SER A 174 -15.95 36.36 36.49
N ARG A 175 -15.78 36.55 37.79
CA ARG A 175 -16.65 37.27 38.72
C ARG A 175 -16.63 38.79 38.50
N ALA A 176 -17.84 39.36 38.64
CA ALA A 176 -18.18 40.62 39.32
C ALA A 176 -17.93 41.98 38.64
N ARG A 177 -19.02 42.75 38.49
CA ARG A 177 -19.30 44.06 39.14
C ARG A 177 -20.64 44.60 38.60
N MET A 178 -21.71 44.65 39.39
CA MET A 178 -22.16 45.80 40.19
C MET A 178 -21.90 47.16 39.53
N THR A 179 -22.96 47.82 39.02
CA THR A 179 -23.38 49.17 39.45
C THR A 179 -24.80 49.49 38.98
N ALA A 180 -25.54 50.18 39.84
CA ALA A 180 -26.91 50.62 39.72
C ALA A 180 -27.09 51.89 38.86
N THR A 181 -28.30 52.06 38.31
CA THR A 181 -28.95 53.35 37.96
C THR A 181 -30.41 53.00 37.64
N ARG A 182 -31.39 53.14 38.55
CA ARG A 182 -32.16 54.34 38.94
C ARG A 182 -32.70 55.16 37.76
N THR A 183 -34.00 55.46 37.87
CA THR A 183 -34.85 56.42 37.11
C THR A 183 -35.52 55.77 35.89
N GLY A 184 -36.84 55.65 35.73
CA GLY A 184 -38.00 56.27 36.35
C GLY A 184 -38.99 56.62 35.23
N GLY A 185 -40.27 56.25 35.35
CA GLY A 185 -41.35 57.04 34.76
C GLY A 185 -42.28 56.41 33.70
N ILE A 186 -43.54 56.27 34.12
CA ILE A 186 -44.80 56.61 33.42
C ILE A 186 -45.24 55.74 32.21
N ARG A 187 -46.21 54.85 32.44
CA ARG A 187 -47.65 55.07 32.16
C ARG A 187 -48.50 53.94 32.74
#